data_AF-A0A6B3HYX4-F1
#
_entry.id   AF-A0A6B3HYX4-F1
#
_cell.length_a   1.000
_cell.length_b   1.000
_cell.length_c   1.000
_cell.angle_alpha   90.00
_cell.angle_beta   90.00
_cell.angle_gamma   90.00
#
_symmetry.space_group_name_H-M   'P 1'
#
loop_
_entity.id
_entity.type
_entity.pdbx_description
1 polymer ?
#
loop_
_entity_poly.entity_id
_entity_poly.type
_entity_poly.pdbx_seq_one_letter_code
_entity_poly.pdbx_strand_id
1 'polypeptide(L)'
;STIAEVKEDMEKTVPMDRLVCGDVGYGKTEIAVRAAFKAVQDGKQVAVLVPTTLLVQQHFGTFTERYSQFPVNVKALSRFQS
;
A
#
# COMPACT_ATOMS: atom_id res chain seq x y z
N SER A 1 -15.79 8.68 0.11
CA SER A 1 -15.09 7.88 -0.92
C SER A 1 -14.32 6.78 -0.20
N THR A 2 -14.07 5.64 -0.85
CA THR A 2 -13.39 4.51 -0.21
C THR A 2 -12.03 4.89 0.41
N ILE A 3 -11.32 5.86 -0.19
CA ILE A 3 -10.07 6.41 0.38
C ILE A 3 -10.30 7.07 1.75
N ALA A 4 -11.36 7.89 1.87
CA ALA A 4 -11.67 8.58 3.12
C ALA A 4 -12.09 7.59 4.21
N GLU A 5 -12.88 6.58 3.86
CA GLU A 5 -13.31 5.53 4.80
C GLU A 5 -12.12 4.70 5.31
N VAL A 6 -11.19 4.32 4.42
CA VAL A 6 -9.95 3.62 4.82
C VAL A 6 -9.14 4.48 5.79
N LYS A 7 -8.99 5.78 5.52
CA LYS A 7 -8.28 6.69 6.42
C LYS A 7 -8.98 6.80 7.79
N GLU A 8 -10.30 6.95 7.80
CA GLU A 8 -11.09 7.03 9.03
C GLU A 8 -10.92 5.75 9.88
N ASP A 9 -10.95 4.57 9.26
CA ASP A 9 -10.73 3.32 9.98
C ASP A 9 -9.30 3.19 10.52
N MET A 10 -8.30 3.69 9.79
CA MET A 10 -6.91 3.73 10.26
C MET A 10 -6.67 4.70 11.44
N GLU A 11 -7.62 5.60 11.74
CA GLU A 11 -7.53 6.58 12.82
C GLU A 11 -8.31 6.16 14.07
N LYS A 12 -9.10 5.09 13.98
CA LYS A 12 -9.84 4.51 15.12
C LYS A 12 -8.89 3.79 16.07
N THR A 13 -9.31 3.70 17.33
CA THR A 13 -8.60 2.94 18.37
C THR A 13 -8.70 1.43 18.16
N VAL A 14 -9.72 0.97 17.44
CA VAL A 14 -9.93 -0.43 17.07
C VAL A 14 -9.15 -0.72 15.78
N PRO A 15 -8.40 -1.84 15.69
CA PRO A 15 -7.68 -2.21 14.48
C PRO A 15 -8.61 -2.31 13.25
N MET A 16 -8.20 -1.71 12.14
CA MET A 16 -8.93 -1.80 10.87
C MET A 16 -8.84 -3.23 10.30
N ASP A 17 -9.99 -3.81 9.95
CA ASP A 17 -10.12 -5.01 9.13
C ASP A 17 -11.14 -4.74 8.01
N ARG A 18 -10.66 -4.34 6.83
CA ARG A 18 -11.48 -3.87 5.72
C ARG A 18 -11.14 -4.59 4.43
N LEU A 19 -12.17 -5.13 3.77
CA LEU A 19 -12.09 -5.67 2.41
C LEU A 19 -12.52 -4.61 1.39
N VAL A 20 -11.63 -4.30 0.44
CA VAL A 20 -11.93 -3.41 -0.69
C VAL A 20 -12.07 -4.25 -1.96
N CYS A 21 -13.31 -4.42 -2.42
CA CYS A 21 -13.64 -5.12 -3.67
C CYS A 21 -13.79 -4.15 -4.84
N GLY A 22 -13.43 -4.61 -6.03
CA GLY A 22 -13.62 -3.89 -7.29
C GLY A 22 -12.91 -4.59 -8.43
N ASP A 23 -13.30 -4.33 -9.66
CA ASP A 23 -12.70 -4.97 -10.84
C ASP A 23 -11.27 -4.48 -11.09
N VAL A 24 -10.57 -5.17 -12.00
CA VAL A 24 -9.25 -4.74 -12.45
C VAL A 24 -9.35 -3.33 -13.04
N GLY A 25 -8.43 -2.44 -12.65
CA GLY A 25 -8.42 -1.04 -13.12
C GLY A 25 -9.19 -0.03 -12.25
N TYR A 26 -9.99 -0.47 -11.26
CA TYR A 26 -10.80 0.43 -10.40
C TYR A 26 -10.00 1.16 -9.31
N GLY A 27 -8.68 1.27 -9.43
CA GLY A 27 -7.86 2.08 -8.53
C GLY A 27 -7.62 1.49 -7.13
N LYS A 28 -7.81 0.18 -6.90
CA LYS A 28 -7.49 -0.46 -5.61
C LYS A 28 -6.04 -0.21 -5.17
N THR A 29 -5.11 -0.20 -6.13
CA THR A 29 -3.70 0.11 -5.88
C THR A 29 -3.51 1.54 -5.37
N GLU A 30 -4.28 2.52 -5.86
CA GLU A 30 -4.22 3.91 -5.39
C GLU A 30 -4.65 4.02 -3.93
N ILE A 31 -5.69 3.28 -3.54
CA ILE A 31 -6.17 3.23 -2.15
C ILE A 31 -5.06 2.69 -1.25
N ALA A 32 -4.40 1.60 -1.65
CA ALA A 32 -3.30 0.99 -0.89
C ALA A 32 -2.09 1.94 -0.78
N VAL A 33 -1.70 2.63 -1.86
CA VAL A 33 -0.61 3.62 -1.84
C VAL A 33 -0.92 4.75 -0.86
N ARG A 34 -2.12 5.32 -0.88
CA ARG A 34 -2.47 6.41 0.07
C ARG A 34 -2.52 5.95 1.52
N ALA A 35 -3.08 4.77 1.77
CA ALA A 35 -3.12 4.18 3.11
C ALA A 35 -1.69 3.91 3.64
N ALA A 36 -0.83 3.32 2.81
CA ALA A 36 0.56 3.08 3.17
C ALA A 36 1.31 4.39 3.45
N PHE A 37 1.14 5.41 2.61
CA PHE A 37 1.78 6.71 2.81
C PHE A 37 1.34 7.39 4.11
N LYS A 38 0.06 7.31 4.48
CA LYS A 38 -0.45 7.78 5.78
C LYS A 38 0.29 7.08 6.93
N ALA A 39 0.37 5.76 6.89
CA ALA A 39 1.05 5.00 7.94
C ALA A 39 2.55 5.36 8.06
N VAL A 40 3.24 5.54 6.91
CA VAL A 40 4.65 5.94 6.90
C VAL A 40 4.85 7.36 7.45
N GLN A 41 3.97 8.31 7.14
CA GLN A 41 4.01 9.66 7.73
C GLN A 41 3.85 9.64 9.25
N ASP A 42 3.07 8.70 9.79
CA ASP A 42 2.93 8.48 11.24
C ASP A 42 4.12 7.71 11.86
N GLY A 43 5.21 7.54 11.11
CA GLY A 43 6.43 6.85 11.56
C GLY A 43 6.28 5.33 11.68
N LYS A 44 5.30 4.73 11.01
CA LYS A 44 5.06 3.28 11.01
C LYS A 44 5.63 2.62 9.76
N GLN A 45 5.93 1.32 9.86
CA GLN A 45 6.30 0.51 8.70
C GLN A 45 5.06 -0.13 8.06
N VAL A 46 5.14 -0.39 6.76
CA VAL A 46 4.06 -1.00 5.97
C VAL A 46 4.57 -2.23 5.24
N ALA A 47 3.80 -3.31 5.28
CA ALA A 47 4.02 -4.50 4.47
C ALA A 47 2.88 -4.65 3.45
N VAL A 48 3.24 -4.95 2.20
CA VAL A 48 2.29 -5.27 1.13
C VAL A 48 2.56 -6.71 0.69
N LEU A 49 1.61 -7.60 0.96
CA LEU A 49 1.68 -9.01 0.60
C LEU A 49 0.93 -9.26 -0.69
N VAL A 50 1.55 -10.01 -1.60
CA VAL A 50 1.00 -10.34 -2.92
C VAL A 50 1.27 -11.80 -3.27
N PRO A 51 0.42 -12.46 -4.08
CA PRO A 51 0.49 -13.92 -4.27
C PRO A 51 1.60 -14.39 -5.23
N THR A 52 2.19 -13.51 -6.03
CA THR A 52 3.19 -13.89 -7.04
C THR A 52 4.36 -12.92 -7.11
N THR A 53 5.53 -13.41 -7.53
CA THR A 53 6.73 -12.58 -7.72
C THR A 53 6.55 -11.50 -8.79
N LEU A 54 5.73 -11.75 -9.81
CA LEU A 54 5.38 -10.75 -10.83
C LEU A 54 4.65 -9.56 -10.18
N LEU A 55 3.70 -9.83 -9.28
CA LEU A 55 3.01 -8.76 -8.56
C LEU A 55 3.92 -8.01 -7.61
N VAL A 56 4.95 -8.66 -7.02
CA VAL A 56 5.94 -7.95 -6.21
C VAL A 56 6.62 -6.87 -7.07
N GLN A 57 7.08 -7.22 -8.27
CA GLN A 57 7.73 -6.24 -9.16
C GLN A 57 6.78 -5.13 -9.62
N GLN A 58 5.54 -5.46 -9.97
CA GLN A 58 4.53 -4.46 -10.36
C GLN A 58 4.25 -3.47 -9.22
N HIS A 59 3.94 -3.98 -8.03
CA HIS A 59 3.68 -3.12 -6.88
C HIS A 59 4.93 -2.35 -6.43
N PHE A 60 6.11 -2.97 -6.45
CA PHE A 60 7.36 -2.28 -6.14
C PHE A 60 7.61 -1.10 -7.07
N GLY A 61 7.42 -1.27 -8.39
CA GLY A 61 7.55 -0.19 -9.37
C GLY A 61 6.57 0.95 -9.09
N THR A 62 5.27 0.64 -8.91
CA THR A 62 4.26 1.65 -8.60
C THR A 62 4.55 2.39 -7.30
N PHE A 63 4.87 1.68 -6.21
CA PHE A 63 5.14 2.33 -4.92
C PHE A 63 6.39 3.21 -4.98
N THR A 64 7.45 2.74 -5.65
CA THR A 64 8.70 3.50 -5.81
C THR A 64 8.48 4.78 -6.63
N GLU A 65 7.75 4.67 -7.75
CA GLU A 65 7.41 5.83 -8.58
C GLU A 65 6.58 6.86 -7.80
N ARG A 66 5.54 6.38 -7.11
CA ARG A 66 4.61 7.24 -6.35
C ARG A 66 5.25 7.89 -5.13
N TYR A 67 6.32 7.32 -4.57
CA TYR A 67 7.05 7.89 -3.45
C TYR A 67 8.38 8.55 -3.82
N SER A 68 8.70 8.68 -5.11
CA SER A 68 9.98 9.21 -5.60
C SER A 68 10.34 10.61 -5.08
N GLN A 69 9.35 11.42 -4.71
CA GLN A 69 9.52 12.77 -4.17
C GLN A 69 9.58 12.84 -2.63
N PHE A 70 9.51 11.69 -1.95
CA PHE A 70 9.46 11.60 -0.49
C PHE A 70 10.62 10.75 0.03
N PRO A 71 11.10 11.00 1.26
CA PRO A 71 12.17 10.22 1.87
C PRO A 71 11.65 8.86 2.40
N VAL A 72 10.97 8.09 1.55
CA VAL A 72 10.41 6.78 1.86
C VAL A 72 11.25 5.69 1.21
N ASN A 73 11.79 4.79 2.00
CA ASN A 73 12.54 3.64 1.50
C ASN A 73 11.58 2.48 1.19
N VAL A 74 11.44 2.16 -0.09
CA VAL A 74 10.67 1.01 -0.56
C VAL A 74 11.65 -0.12 -0.90
N LYS A 75 11.40 -1.32 -0.40
CA LYS A 75 12.15 -2.53 -0.76
C LYS A 75 11.21 -3.65 -1.15
N ALA A 76 11.60 -4.42 -2.16
CA ALA A 76 10.93 -5.64 -2.56
C ALA A 76 11.60 -6.85 -1.91
N LEU A 77 10.78 -7.81 -1.48
CA LEU A 77 11.22 -9.13 -1.04
C LEU A 77 10.47 -10.17 -1.88
N SER A 78 11.20 -11.05 -2.55
CA SER A 78 10.62 -12.09 -3.39
C SER A 78 11.58 -13.28 -3.53
N ARG A 79 11.14 -14.36 -4.18
CA ARG A 79 12.03 -15.51 -4.48
C ARG A 79 13.29 -15.12 -5.27
N PHE A 80 13.24 -14.03 -6.05
CA PHE A 80 14.35 -13.60 -6.89
C PHE A 80 15.20 -12.48 -6.29
N GLN A 81 14.81 -11.95 -5.13
CA GLN A 81 15.46 -10.81 -4.49
C GLN A 81 15.23 -10.85 -2.98
N SER A 82 16.32 -10.96 -2.21
CA SER A 82 16.34 -11.02 -0.74
C SER A 82 17.01 -9.80 -0.14
#